data_AF-A0A967TX17-F1
#
_entry.id   AF-A0A967TX17-F1
#
_cell.length_a   1.000
_cell.length_b   1.000
_cell.length_c   1.000
_cell.angle_alpha   90.00
_cell.angle_beta   90.00
_cell.angle_gamma   90.00
#
_symmetry.space_group_name_H-M   'P 1'
#
loop_
_entity.id
_entity.type
_entity.pdbx_description
1 polymer ?
#
loop_
_entity_poly.entity_id
_entity_poly.type
_entity_poly.pdbx_seq_one_letter_code
_entity_poly.pdbx_strand_id
1 'polypeptide(L)' 'MTNLVNCNISHSEEFSIGLIEWLRGKGSILIVTHDHPDPDALAAAFALQHLILVKTGQDSIIAFGGGIGRRENLVM' A
#
# COMPACT_ATOMS: atom_id res chain seq x y z
N MET A 1 -13.15 -21.86 23.10
CA MET A 1 -12.61 -20.54 23.48
C MET A 1 -11.35 -20.31 22.66
N THR A 2 -11.41 -19.27 21.81
CA THR A 2 -10.28 -18.60 21.11
C THR A 2 -9.38 -19.46 20.19
N ASN A 3 -9.85 -19.71 18.97
CA ASN A 3 -8.96 -19.85 17.80
C ASN A 3 -8.34 -18.47 17.54
N LEU A 4 -7.21 -18.19 18.16
CA LEU A 4 -6.39 -17.04 17.79
C LEU A 4 -5.90 -17.26 16.37
N VAL A 5 -6.23 -16.31 15.50
CA VAL A 5 -5.71 -16.20 14.14
C VAL A 5 -4.20 -16.34 14.22
N ASN A 6 -3.67 -17.49 13.80
CA ASN A 6 -2.24 -17.72 13.69
C ASN A 6 -1.76 -16.92 12.48
N CYS A 7 -1.62 -15.60 12.68
CA CYS A 7 -1.11 -14.69 11.68
C CYS A 7 0.30 -15.19 11.34
N ASN A 8 0.52 -15.59 10.09
CA ASN A 8 1.76 -16.22 9.66
C ASN A 8 2.83 -15.12 9.47
N ILE A 9 3.22 -14.46 10.56
CA ILE A 9 4.05 -13.25 10.59
C ILE A 9 5.37 -13.46 9.84
N SER A 10 5.97 -14.65 9.98
CA SER A 10 7.19 -15.05 9.26
C SER A 10 7.02 -14.96 7.75
N HIS A 11 5.86 -15.38 7.22
CA HIS A 11 5.61 -15.35 5.79
C HIS A 11 5.43 -13.92 5.28
N SER A 12 4.74 -13.06 6.04
CA SER A 12 4.56 -11.65 5.66
C SER A 12 5.88 -10.87 5.68
N GLU A 13 6.78 -11.18 6.61
CA GLU A 13 8.09 -10.54 6.72
C GLU A 13 8.98 -10.91 5.52
N GLU A 14 9.13 -12.19 5.23
CA GLU A 14 9.91 -12.68 4.08
C GLU A 14 9.41 -12.09 2.76
N PHE A 15 8.08 -12.09 2.56
CA PHE A 15 7.48 -11.51 1.37
C PHE A 15 7.75 -10.01 1.25
N SER A 16 7.60 -9.26 2.34
CA SER A 16 7.81 -7.81 2.34
C SER A 16 9.27 -7.45 2.06
N ILE A 17 10.23 -8.19 2.64
CA ILE A 17 11.66 -8.01 2.36
C ILE A 17 11.96 -8.30 0.90
N GLY A 18 11.47 -9.43 0.37
CA GLY A 18 11.67 -9.81 -1.03
C GLY A 18 11.12 -8.78 -2.01
N LEU A 19 9.93 -8.24 -1.73
CA LEU A 19 9.31 -7.18 -2.53
C LEU A 19 10.17 -5.91 -2.54
N ILE A 20 10.62 -5.45 -1.38
CA ILE A 20 11.41 -4.22 -1.25
C ILE A 20 12.76 -4.35 -1.95
N GLU A 21 13.44 -5.48 -1.81
CA GLU A 21 14.70 -5.71 -2.52
C GLU A 21 14.51 -5.85 -4.03
N TRP A 22 13.39 -6.43 -4.47
CA TRP A 22 13.05 -6.47 -5.90
C TRP A 22 12.77 -5.09 -6.49
N LEU A 23 12.17 -4.18 -5.70
CA LEU A 23 11.89 -2.80 -6.10
C LEU A 23 13.15 -1.93 -6.19
N ARG A 24 14.20 -2.26 -5.42
CA ARG A 24 15.43 -1.46 -5.33
C ARG A 24 16.08 -1.30 -6.72
N GLY A 25 16.25 -0.06 -7.15
CA GLY A 25 16.87 0.26 -8.44
C GLY A 25 15.99 0.03 -9.66
N LYS A 26 14.69 -0.29 -9.47
CA LYS A 26 13.71 -0.24 -10.55
C LYS A 26 13.43 1.21 -10.95
N GLY A 27 12.86 1.39 -12.14
CA GLY A 27 12.48 2.72 -12.65
C GLY A 27 11.28 3.30 -11.90
N SER A 28 10.45 4.05 -12.61
CA SER A 28 9.25 4.67 -12.07
C SER A 28 8.29 3.63 -11.47
N ILE A 29 7.85 3.86 -10.23
CA ILE A 29 6.91 2.99 -9.53
C ILE A 29 5.51 3.63 -9.57
N LEU A 30 4.51 2.83 -9.95
CA LEU A 30 3.10 3.23 -9.97
C LEU A 30 2.32 2.35 -8.99
N ILE A 31 1.66 2.97 -8.02
CA ILE A 31 0.72 2.35 -7.09
C ILE A 31 -0.68 2.63 -7.62
N VAL A 32 -1.42 1.56 -7.92
CA VAL A 32 -2.78 1.69 -8.47
C VAL A 32 -3.78 1.20 -7.43
N THR A 33 -4.74 2.04 -7.08
CA THR A 33 -5.91 1.64 -6.28
C THR A 33 -7.13 1.38 -7.18
N HIS A 34 -8.18 0.79 -6.62
CA HIS A 34 -9.41 0.56 -7.36
C HIS A 34 -10.17 1.88 -7.64
N ASP A 35 -11.14 1.82 -8.55
CA ASP A 35 -11.99 2.97 -8.86
C ASP A 35 -12.80 3.41 -7.63
N HIS A 36 -12.95 4.73 -7.44
CA HIS A 36 -13.60 5.33 -6.27
C HIS A 36 -12.95 4.85 -4.97
N PRO A 37 -11.66 5.16 -4.74
CA PRO A 37 -10.96 4.67 -3.58
C PRO A 37 -11.62 5.17 -2.29
N ASP A 38 -11.81 4.25 -1.36
CA ASP A 38 -12.19 4.56 0.00
C ASP A 38 -10.96 5.11 0.77
N PRO A 39 -11.17 5.70 1.96
CA PRO A 39 -10.06 6.22 2.77
C PRO A 39 -9.04 5.13 3.14
N ASP A 40 -9.47 3.88 3.28
CA ASP A 40 -8.58 2.74 3.57
C ASP A 40 -7.66 2.40 2.38
N ALA A 41 -8.17 2.38 1.14
CA ALA A 41 -7.33 2.19 -0.04
C ALA A 41 -6.32 3.33 -0.22
N LEU A 42 -6.73 4.58 0.06
CA LEU A 42 -5.81 5.72 0.03
C LEU A 42 -4.76 5.60 1.14
N ALA A 43 -5.16 5.27 2.37
CA ALA A 43 -4.24 5.09 3.49
C ALA A 43 -3.22 3.99 3.20
N ALA A 44 -3.64 2.85 2.64
CA ALA A 44 -2.76 1.78 2.22
C ALA A 44 -1.80 2.23 1.11
N ALA A 45 -2.28 2.98 0.12
CA ALA A 45 -1.46 3.49 -0.97
C ALA A 45 -0.41 4.50 -0.47
N PHE A 46 -0.78 5.42 0.42
CA PHE A 46 0.16 6.35 1.04
C PHE A 46 1.17 5.64 1.95
N ALA A 47 0.74 4.66 2.73
CA ALA A 47 1.62 3.85 3.55
C ALA A 47 2.66 3.10 2.69
N LEU A 48 2.22 2.52 1.57
CA LEU A 48 3.10 1.83 0.64
C LEU A 48 4.05 2.81 -0.07
N GLN A 49 3.58 3.97 -0.52
CA GLN A 49 4.40 5.02 -1.10
C GLN A 49 5.51 5.46 -0.14
N HIS A 50 5.15 5.72 1.12
CA HIS A 50 6.10 6.10 2.16
C HIS A 50 7.09 4.97 2.47
N LEU A 51 6.64 3.72 2.52
CA LEU A 51 7.50 2.56 2.73
C LEU A 51 8.56 2.43 1.63
N ILE A 52 8.15 2.57 0.37
CA ILE A 52 9.05 2.51 -0.79
C ILE A 52 10.07 3.64 -0.71
N LEU A 53 9.64 4.87 -0.44
CA LEU A 53 10.52 6.01 -0.29
C LEU A 53 11.57 5.79 0.80
N VAL A 54 11.16 5.36 2.00
CA VAL A 54 12.08 5.17 3.13
C VAL A 54 13.05 4.00 2.91
N LYS A 55 12.62 2.92 2.25
CA LYS A 55 13.45 1.70 2.11
C LYS A 55 14.34 1.69 0.87
N THR A 56 13.90 2.37 -0.20
CA THR A 56 14.57 2.31 -1.50
C THR A 56 15.07 3.68 -1.97
N GLY A 57 14.58 4.78 -1.39
CA GLY A 57 14.88 6.15 -1.85
C GLY A 57 14.18 6.52 -3.16
N GLN A 58 13.26 5.68 -3.66
CA GLN A 58 12.54 5.89 -4.91
C GLN A 58 11.18 6.53 -4.66
N ASP A 59 10.82 7.49 -5.50
CA ASP A 59 9.48 8.05 -5.54
C ASP A 59 8.51 7.08 -6.24
N SER A 60 7.26 7.11 -5.80
CA SER A 60 6.17 6.37 -6.43
C SER A 60 4.96 7.28 -6.65
N ILE A 61 4.22 7.02 -7.72
CA ILE A 61 3.02 7.76 -8.09
C ILE A 61 1.81 6.94 -7.67
N ILE A 62 0.83 7.56 -7.01
CA ILE A 62 -0.46 6.93 -6.72
C ILE A 62 -1.45 7.31 -7.82
N ALA A 63 -2.09 6.33 -8.43
CA ALA A 63 -3.13 6.51 -9.44
C ALA A 63 -4.40 5.74 -9.05
N PHE A 64 -5.54 6.34 -9.36
CA PHE A 64 -6.86 5.78 -9.11
C PHE A 64 -7.85 6.28 -10.17
N GLY A 65 -8.89 5.50 -10.44
CA GLY A 65 -10.01 5.92 -11.27
C GLY A 65 -11.18 6.46 -10.46
N GLY A 66 -12.07 7.22 -11.11
CA GLY A 66 -13.21 7.85 -10.46
C GLY A 66 -12.84 9.05 -9.60
N GLY A 67 -13.68 9.39 -8.61
CA GLY A 67 -13.52 10.59 -7.78
C GLY A 67 -13.53 10.30 -6.28
N ILE A 68 -12.67 11.01 -5.54
CA ILE A 68 -12.65 11.07 -4.07
C ILE A 68 -13.72 12.08 -3.63
N GLY A 69 -14.99 11.67 -3.63
CA GLY A 69 -16.10 12.60 -3.36
C GLY A 69 -17.38 11.95 -2.84
N ARG A 70 -17.34 10.64 -2.51
CA ARG A 70 -18.47 9.99 -1.83
C ARG A 70 -18.59 10.53 -0.41
N ARG A 71 -19.82 10.59 0.12
CA ARG A 71 -20.09 11.06 1.49
C ARG A 71 -19.28 10.31 2.54
N GLU A 72 -18.97 9.05 2.28
CA GLU A 72 -18.13 8.18 3.12
C GLU A 72 -16.69 8.72 3.25
N ASN A 73 -16.14 9.40 2.24
CA ASN A 73 -14.79 9.99 2.28
C ASN A 73 -14.74 11.36 3.01
N LEU A 74 -15.89 11.95 3.37
CA LEU A 74 -15.95 13.29 3.97
C LEU A 74 -15.99 13.27 5.51
N VAL A 75 -16.32 12.13 6.11
CA VAL A 75 -16.51 11.99 7.57
C VAL A 75 -15.31 11.28 8.24
N MET A 76 -14.30 10.93 7.46
CA MET A 76 -13.03 10.35 7.93
C MET A 76 -11.92 11.39 7.90
#